data_AF-A0A8E7AVT5-F1
#
_entry.id   AF-A0A8E7AVT5-F1
#
_cell.length_a   1.000
_cell.length_b   1.000
_cell.length_c   1.000
_cell.angle_alpha   90.00
_cell.angle_beta   90.00
_cell.angle_gamma   90.00
#
_symmetry.space_group_name_H-M   'P 1'
#
loop_
_entity.id
_entity.type
_entity.pdbx_description
1 polymer ?
#
loop_
_entity_poly.entity_id
_entity_poly.type
_entity_poly.pdbx_seq_one_letter_code
_entity_poly.pdbx_strand_id
1 'polypeptide(L)'
;MIPSLACASEPGIKVVLKNHDGTEIISEKEFSFSEINTTMTSTGAPGGILLSFQGPTFDPENLWDPEESKNIDNLKTRIIGVPIKELLENSEIPENSINVTFVADDGFKKTLPAVNIYNPPDVQGEPILAYWYEDAGLLPEESGYRLYFDAPDGVYGNSDMQNSLPDDYYHYFLNSADKTAYPSAKGLSVAKIIQIEIQMSD
;
A
#
# COMPACT_ATOMS: atom_id res chain seq x y z
N MET A 1 0.80 -1.11 26.21
CA MET A 1 -0.47 -1.84 26.12
C MET A 1 -1.28 -1.13 25.06
N ILE A 2 -1.30 -1.64 23.82
CA ILE A 2 -2.25 -1.13 22.82
C ILE A 2 -3.63 -1.46 23.40
N PRO A 3 -4.58 -0.53 23.47
CA PRO A 3 -5.92 -0.88 23.92
C PRO A 3 -6.47 -1.87 22.90
N SER A 4 -6.63 -3.13 23.33
CA SER A 4 -7.46 -4.09 22.63
C SER A 4 -8.90 -3.64 22.79
N LEU A 5 -9.39 -2.93 21.79
CA LEU A 5 -10.80 -2.70 21.54
C LEU A 5 -11.03 -3.03 20.06
N ALA A 6 -10.87 -4.32 19.71
CA ALA A 6 -11.58 -4.84 18.55
C ALA A 6 -13.07 -4.79 18.90
N CYS A 7 -13.75 -3.73 18.47
CA CYS A 7 -15.20 -3.71 18.46
C CYS A 7 -15.65 -4.26 17.10
N ALA A 8 -16.72 -5.07 17.07
CA ALA A 8 -17.28 -5.65 15.84
C ALA A 8 -17.87 -4.62 14.84
N SER A 9 -17.53 -3.33 14.99
CA SER A 9 -18.03 -2.19 14.21
C SER A 9 -17.04 -1.65 13.18
N GLU A 10 -15.77 -2.06 13.23
CA GLU A 10 -14.78 -1.57 12.28
C GLU A 10 -14.94 -2.22 10.90
N PRO A 11 -14.74 -1.46 9.80
CA PRO A 11 -14.83 -2.01 8.45
C PRO A 11 -13.80 -3.12 8.25
N GLY A 12 -14.20 -4.18 7.56
CA GLY A 12 -13.30 -5.23 7.10
C GLY A 12 -12.68 -4.91 5.74
N ILE A 13 -12.02 -5.91 5.14
CA ILE A 13 -11.48 -5.85 3.78
C ILE A 13 -12.02 -7.01 2.96
N LYS A 14 -12.37 -6.73 1.70
CA LYS A 14 -12.71 -7.74 0.71
C LYS A 14 -11.52 -8.05 -0.18
N VAL A 15 -11.18 -9.32 -0.33
CA VAL A 15 -10.21 -9.83 -1.29
C VAL A 15 -10.96 -10.53 -2.42
N VAL A 16 -10.67 -10.17 -3.68
CA VAL A 16 -11.40 -10.66 -4.86
C VAL A 16 -10.42 -11.23 -5.88
N LEU A 17 -10.55 -12.51 -6.19
CA LEU A 17 -9.82 -13.14 -7.29
C LEU A 17 -10.61 -12.99 -8.59
N LYS A 18 -9.94 -12.54 -9.64
CA LYS A 18 -10.52 -12.37 -10.97
C LYS A 18 -9.80 -13.21 -12.02
N ASN A 19 -10.51 -13.47 -13.12
CA ASN A 19 -9.94 -14.11 -14.30
C ASN A 19 -8.83 -13.26 -14.94
N HIS A 20 -8.18 -13.83 -15.96
CA HIS A 20 -7.07 -13.19 -16.67
C HIS A 20 -7.41 -11.80 -17.22
N ASP A 21 -8.64 -11.59 -17.71
CA ASP A 21 -9.08 -10.31 -18.27
C ASP A 21 -9.51 -9.29 -17.19
N GLY A 22 -9.56 -9.70 -15.92
CA GLY A 22 -10.04 -8.88 -14.80
C GLY A 22 -11.55 -8.58 -14.85
N THR A 23 -12.32 -9.30 -15.67
CA THR A 23 -13.75 -9.07 -15.90
C THR A 23 -14.65 -9.95 -15.05
N GLU A 24 -14.24 -11.18 -14.76
CA GLU A 24 -15.04 -12.16 -14.03
C GLU A 24 -14.46 -12.40 -12.64
N ILE A 25 -15.33 -12.45 -11.63
CA ILE A 25 -14.97 -12.84 -10.26
C ILE A 25 -14.96 -14.36 -10.19
N ILE A 26 -13.84 -14.92 -9.75
CA ILE A 26 -13.65 -16.36 -9.56
C ILE A 26 -13.94 -16.75 -8.12
N SER A 27 -13.44 -15.97 -7.17
CA SER A 27 -13.70 -16.14 -5.75
C SER A 27 -13.59 -14.80 -5.02
N GLU A 28 -14.18 -14.74 -3.83
CA GLU A 28 -14.07 -13.60 -2.93
C GLU A 28 -13.99 -14.08 -1.49
N LYS A 29 -13.25 -13.34 -0.67
CA LYS A 29 -13.14 -13.55 0.77
C LYS A 29 -13.22 -12.22 1.48
N GLU A 30 -14.05 -12.15 2.52
CA GLU A 30 -14.12 -11.00 3.41
C GLU A 30 -13.39 -11.32 4.70
N PHE A 31 -12.55 -10.39 5.15
CA PHE A 31 -11.90 -10.43 6.46
C PHE A 31 -12.52 -9.36 7.34
N SER A 32 -13.00 -9.74 8.50
CA SER A 32 -13.34 -8.78 9.55
C SER A 32 -12.08 -8.09 10.06
N PHE A 33 -12.21 -6.87 10.58
CA PHE A 33 -11.10 -6.19 11.25
C PHE A 33 -10.55 -7.03 12.42
N SER A 34 -11.40 -7.78 13.11
CA SER A 34 -10.97 -8.67 14.20
C SER A 34 -10.07 -9.80 13.72
N GLU A 35 -10.31 -10.37 12.54
CA GLU A 35 -9.39 -11.36 11.96
C GLU A 35 -8.05 -10.68 11.64
N ILE A 36 -8.11 -9.57 10.91
CA ILE A 36 -6.91 -8.81 10.51
C ILE A 36 -6.02 -8.47 11.71
N ASN A 37 -6.58 -8.00 12.82
CA ASN A 37 -5.79 -7.49 13.94
C ASN A 37 -5.44 -8.53 15.03
N THR A 38 -6.02 -9.73 14.99
CA THR A 38 -5.76 -10.76 16.03
C THR A 38 -5.23 -12.08 15.52
N THR A 39 -5.52 -12.46 14.26
CA THR A 39 -5.07 -13.75 13.71
C THR A 39 -3.84 -13.60 12.83
N MET A 40 -3.66 -12.44 12.20
CA MET A 40 -2.51 -12.15 11.34
C MET A 40 -1.33 -11.58 12.12
N THR A 41 -0.13 -11.69 11.55
CA THR A 41 1.09 -11.19 12.16
C THR A 41 1.20 -9.68 11.95
N SER A 42 1.02 -8.90 13.03
CA SER A 42 1.12 -7.44 12.94
C SER A 42 2.55 -6.96 12.69
N THR A 43 2.72 -6.09 11.69
CA THR A 43 3.94 -5.33 11.46
C THR A 43 3.95 -4.06 12.30
N GLY A 44 5.09 -3.76 12.93
CA GLY A 44 5.28 -2.57 13.78
C GLY A 44 4.75 -2.71 15.22
N ALA A 45 4.04 -3.78 15.58
CA ALA A 45 3.56 -3.96 16.94
C ALA A 45 4.67 -4.52 17.87
N PRO A 46 4.76 -4.07 19.15
CA PRO A 46 4.08 -2.90 19.73
C PRO A 46 4.81 -1.58 19.41
N GLY A 47 4.06 -0.48 19.28
CA GLY A 47 4.62 0.88 19.21
C GLY A 47 4.74 1.49 17.81
N GLY A 48 4.42 0.74 16.77
CA GLY A 48 4.42 1.15 15.38
C GLY A 48 5.81 1.29 14.76
N ILE A 49 5.90 1.14 13.44
CA ILE A 49 7.10 1.40 12.64
C ILE A 49 6.95 2.74 11.91
N LEU A 50 7.98 3.59 11.96
CA LEU A 50 7.95 4.91 11.33
C LEU A 50 8.22 4.77 9.84
N LEU A 51 7.22 5.05 9.02
CA LEU A 51 7.31 4.95 7.56
C LEU A 51 6.84 6.24 6.91
N SER A 52 7.30 6.49 5.69
CA SER A 52 6.96 7.67 4.90
C SER A 52 7.12 7.40 3.41
N PHE A 53 6.60 8.31 2.59
CA PHE A 53 6.76 8.28 1.15
C PHE A 53 7.33 9.59 0.67
N GLN A 54 8.06 9.56 -0.44
CA GLN A 54 8.47 10.80 -1.09
C GLN A 54 7.36 11.39 -1.97
N GLY A 55 7.15 12.70 -1.83
CA GLY A 55 6.33 13.50 -2.74
C GLY A 55 7.07 13.88 -4.04
N PRO A 56 6.43 14.64 -4.95
CA PRO A 56 7.13 15.19 -6.11
C PRO A 56 8.23 16.16 -5.68
N THR A 57 9.37 16.16 -6.36
CA THR A 57 10.54 16.98 -5.98
C THR A 57 10.33 18.47 -6.27
N PHE A 58 9.45 18.80 -7.21
CA PHE A 58 9.25 20.14 -7.78
C PHE A 58 10.56 20.79 -8.27
N ASP A 59 11.52 19.95 -8.68
CA ASP A 59 12.78 20.35 -9.25
C ASP A 59 12.98 19.62 -10.59
N PRO A 60 12.87 20.33 -11.72
CA PRO A 60 12.96 19.70 -13.04
C PRO A 60 14.34 19.09 -13.31
N GLU A 61 15.38 19.53 -12.60
CA GLU A 61 16.75 19.00 -12.74
C GLU A 61 17.01 17.80 -11.80
N ASN A 62 16.09 17.52 -10.88
CA ASN A 62 16.18 16.41 -9.93
C ASN A 62 14.82 15.75 -9.73
N LEU A 63 14.33 15.02 -10.74
CA LEU A 63 13.00 14.40 -10.72
C LEU A 63 12.89 13.20 -9.77
N TRP A 64 13.94 12.40 -9.69
CA TRP A 64 13.94 11.11 -8.98
C TRP A 64 14.58 11.18 -7.59
N ASP A 65 15.38 12.22 -7.32
CA ASP A 65 15.98 12.52 -6.01
C ASP A 65 16.50 11.29 -5.26
N PRO A 66 17.53 10.60 -5.78
CA PRO A 66 18.06 9.37 -5.19
C PRO A 66 18.66 9.56 -3.79
N GLU A 67 18.93 10.80 -3.39
CA GLU A 67 19.40 11.15 -2.04
C GLU A 67 18.25 11.43 -1.06
N GLU A 68 16.99 11.33 -1.52
CA GLU A 68 15.78 11.56 -0.74
C GLU A 68 15.83 12.89 0.05
N SER A 69 16.30 13.93 -0.62
CA SER A 69 16.55 15.24 -0.01
C SER A 69 15.31 16.13 0.05
N LYS A 70 14.24 15.77 -0.67
CA LYS A 70 13.04 16.61 -0.86
C LYS A 70 11.76 15.86 -0.56
N ASN A 71 10.85 16.52 0.16
CA ASN A 71 9.46 16.07 0.34
C ASN A 71 9.31 14.64 0.88
N ILE A 72 10.20 14.22 1.77
CA ILE A 72 10.21 12.89 2.40
C ILE A 72 9.25 12.75 3.58
N ASP A 73 8.83 13.83 4.22
CA ASP A 73 7.94 13.77 5.39
C ASP A 73 6.45 13.58 5.01
N ASN A 74 6.16 13.19 3.75
CA ASN A 74 4.79 12.93 3.34
C ASN A 74 4.29 11.62 3.92
N LEU A 75 3.10 11.67 4.54
CA LEU A 75 2.46 10.52 5.20
C LEU A 75 3.34 9.90 6.29
N LYS A 76 4.32 10.66 6.81
CA LYS A 76 5.26 10.22 7.82
C LYS A 76 4.55 10.04 9.15
N THR A 77 4.39 8.80 9.57
CA THR A 77 3.78 8.46 10.84
C THR A 77 4.21 7.05 11.24
N ARG A 78 4.09 6.72 12.52
CA ARG A 78 4.23 5.33 12.94
C ARG A 78 2.96 4.58 12.65
N ILE A 79 3.07 3.44 11.97
CA ILE A 79 1.93 2.60 11.62
C ILE A 79 2.00 1.24 12.30
N ILE A 80 0.82 0.64 12.48
CA ILE A 80 0.67 -0.81 12.70
C ILE A 80 -0.29 -1.32 11.61
N GLY A 81 0.07 -2.46 11.04
CA GLY A 81 -0.67 -3.09 9.96
C GLY A 81 -0.38 -4.58 9.88
N VAL A 82 -0.77 -5.19 8.77
CA VAL A 82 -0.42 -6.58 8.42
C VAL A 82 0.23 -6.63 7.04
N PRO A 83 1.12 -7.59 6.77
CA PRO A 83 1.60 -7.85 5.42
C PRO A 83 0.43 -8.15 4.48
N ILE A 84 0.39 -7.51 3.32
CA ILE A 84 -0.64 -7.79 2.31
C ILE A 84 -0.51 -9.22 1.79
N LYS A 85 0.71 -9.74 1.72
CA LYS A 85 0.98 -11.13 1.38
C LYS A 85 0.19 -12.11 2.26
N GLU A 86 0.13 -11.88 3.57
CA GLU A 86 -0.58 -12.75 4.51
C GLU A 86 -2.11 -12.73 4.26
N LEU A 87 -2.68 -11.59 3.83
CA LEU A 87 -4.08 -11.52 3.39
C LEU A 87 -4.34 -12.38 2.13
N LEU A 88 -3.40 -12.35 1.17
CA LEU A 88 -3.52 -13.11 -0.07
C LEU A 88 -3.35 -14.62 0.17
N GLU A 89 -2.38 -15.02 0.99
CA GLU A 89 -2.17 -16.42 1.38
C GLU A 89 -3.39 -16.97 2.13
N ASN A 90 -3.95 -16.18 3.06
CA ASN A 90 -5.18 -16.55 3.75
C ASN A 90 -6.42 -16.55 2.85
N SER A 91 -6.34 -16.00 1.63
CA SER A 91 -7.42 -16.03 0.64
C SER A 91 -7.27 -17.15 -0.39
N GLU A 92 -6.30 -18.04 -0.20
CA GLU A 92 -5.99 -19.16 -1.11
C GLU A 92 -5.72 -18.67 -2.55
N ILE A 93 -5.12 -17.48 -2.68
CA ILE A 93 -4.83 -16.87 -3.98
C ILE A 93 -3.68 -17.64 -4.65
N PRO A 94 -3.85 -18.07 -5.92
CA PRO A 94 -2.81 -18.74 -6.67
C PRO A 94 -1.55 -17.89 -6.86
N GLU A 95 -0.38 -18.54 -6.83
CA GLU A 95 0.92 -17.89 -7.07
C GLU A 95 1.07 -17.34 -8.50
N ASN A 96 0.29 -17.83 -9.47
CA ASN A 96 0.32 -17.33 -10.85
C ASN A 96 -0.50 -16.03 -11.06
N SER A 97 -0.73 -15.27 -10.01
CA SER A 97 -1.31 -13.93 -10.14
C SER A 97 -0.31 -12.96 -10.80
N ILE A 98 -0.84 -12.00 -11.57
CA ILE A 98 -0.01 -11.02 -12.30
C ILE A 98 -0.11 -9.63 -11.69
N ASN A 99 -1.28 -9.26 -11.18
CA ASN A 99 -1.56 -7.92 -10.67
C ASN A 99 -2.36 -7.97 -9.37
N VAL A 100 -2.06 -7.03 -8.48
CA VAL A 100 -2.81 -6.74 -7.27
C VAL A 100 -3.28 -5.29 -7.31
N THR A 101 -4.58 -5.07 -7.28
CA THR A 101 -5.22 -3.75 -7.35
C THR A 101 -5.89 -3.40 -6.03
N PHE A 102 -5.43 -2.32 -5.42
CA PHE A 102 -6.01 -1.71 -4.23
C PHE A 102 -7.11 -0.76 -4.64
N VAL A 103 -8.31 -0.93 -4.08
CA VAL A 103 -9.50 -0.13 -4.39
C VAL A 103 -9.94 0.62 -3.15
N ALA A 104 -9.95 1.95 -3.25
CA ALA A 104 -10.44 2.86 -2.23
C ALA A 104 -11.97 2.99 -2.27
N ASP A 105 -12.55 3.50 -1.17
CA ASP A 105 -13.99 3.76 -1.04
C ASP A 105 -14.53 4.81 -2.01
N ASP A 106 -13.69 5.74 -2.46
CA ASP A 106 -13.99 6.75 -3.47
C ASP A 106 -13.82 6.25 -4.93
N GLY A 107 -13.42 4.98 -5.09
CA GLY A 107 -13.18 4.35 -6.38
C GLY A 107 -11.79 4.60 -6.97
N PHE A 108 -10.91 5.33 -6.27
CA PHE A 108 -9.50 5.41 -6.66
C PHE A 108 -8.85 4.03 -6.62
N LYS A 109 -8.02 3.74 -7.61
CA LYS A 109 -7.33 2.45 -7.72
C LYS A 109 -5.85 2.64 -7.97
N LYS A 110 -5.04 1.78 -7.35
CA LYS A 110 -3.70 1.50 -7.85
C LYS A 110 -3.44 0.02 -7.95
N THR A 111 -2.78 -0.33 -9.04
CA THR A 111 -2.33 -1.68 -9.34
C THR A 111 -0.83 -1.75 -9.14
N LEU A 112 -0.35 -2.85 -8.58
CA LEU A 112 1.06 -3.23 -8.53
C LEU A 112 1.21 -4.63 -9.11
N PRO A 113 2.41 -4.97 -9.64
CA PRO A 113 2.71 -6.35 -10.03
C PRO A 113 2.57 -7.27 -8.81
N ALA A 114 2.01 -8.46 -8.99
CA ALA A 114 1.88 -9.42 -7.89
C ALA A 114 3.24 -9.79 -7.26
N VAL A 115 4.32 -9.82 -8.06
CA VAL A 115 5.67 -10.05 -7.54
C VAL A 115 6.10 -8.99 -6.50
N ASN A 116 5.67 -7.74 -6.65
CA ASN A 116 5.94 -6.67 -5.68
C ASN A 116 5.13 -6.82 -4.38
N ILE A 117 4.22 -7.78 -4.31
CA ILE A 117 3.49 -8.16 -3.10
C ILE A 117 4.06 -9.44 -2.49
N TYR A 118 4.28 -10.48 -3.30
CA TYR A 118 4.75 -11.78 -2.80
C TYR A 118 6.25 -11.84 -2.52
N ASN A 119 7.05 -11.12 -3.30
CA ASN A 119 8.51 -11.09 -3.25
C ASN A 119 9.03 -9.68 -3.63
N PRO A 120 8.73 -8.65 -2.81
CA PRO A 120 9.11 -7.28 -3.09
C PRO A 120 10.64 -7.12 -3.17
N PRO A 121 11.16 -6.25 -4.04
CA PRO A 121 12.56 -5.85 -4.00
C PRO A 121 12.94 -5.25 -2.64
N ASP A 122 14.18 -5.47 -2.18
CA ASP A 122 14.66 -4.99 -0.87
C ASP A 122 14.46 -3.48 -0.68
N VAL A 123 14.64 -2.69 -1.74
CA VAL A 123 14.44 -1.22 -1.72
C VAL A 123 12.99 -0.80 -1.50
N GLN A 124 12.03 -1.68 -1.85
CA GLN A 124 10.62 -1.45 -1.54
C GLN A 124 10.29 -1.93 -0.14
N GLY A 125 10.78 -3.12 0.24
CA GLY A 125 10.35 -3.78 1.45
C GLY A 125 8.91 -4.30 1.37
N GLU A 126 8.45 -4.87 2.49
CA GLU A 126 7.16 -5.55 2.59
C GLU A 126 5.99 -4.55 2.45
N PRO A 127 5.01 -4.82 1.56
CA PRO A 127 3.76 -4.06 1.53
C PRO A 127 2.89 -4.33 2.74
N ILE A 128 2.55 -3.26 3.47
CA ILE A 128 1.76 -3.30 4.69
C ILE A 128 0.39 -2.67 4.42
N LEU A 129 -0.67 -3.37 4.81
CA LEU A 129 -1.98 -2.80 4.99
C LEU A 129 -2.07 -2.19 6.39
N ALA A 130 -1.80 -0.89 6.52
CA ALA A 130 -1.85 -0.16 7.78
C ALA A 130 -3.30 0.05 8.22
N TYR A 131 -3.57 -0.12 9.52
CA TYR A 131 -4.89 0.13 10.12
C TYR A 131 -4.82 0.99 11.40
N TRP A 132 -3.63 1.23 11.94
CA TRP A 132 -3.41 2.14 13.07
C TRP A 132 -2.26 3.09 12.78
N TYR A 133 -2.39 4.32 13.25
CA TYR A 133 -1.48 5.44 13.00
C TYR A 133 -1.22 6.17 14.32
N GLU A 134 0.02 6.57 14.59
CA GLU A 134 0.38 7.22 15.86
C GLU A 134 -0.32 8.58 16.07
N ASP A 135 -0.50 9.33 14.99
CA ASP A 135 -1.09 10.66 14.98
C ASP A 135 -2.63 10.66 14.94
N ALA A 136 -3.25 9.56 14.51
CA ALA A 136 -4.69 9.51 14.23
C ALA A 136 -5.43 8.32 14.86
N GLY A 137 -4.73 7.34 15.41
CA GLY A 137 -5.32 6.17 16.04
C GLY A 137 -5.77 5.09 15.05
N LEU A 138 -6.81 4.35 15.43
CA LEU A 138 -7.32 3.21 14.67
C LEU A 138 -8.27 3.68 13.56
N LEU A 139 -8.04 3.19 12.32
CA LEU A 139 -8.89 3.40 11.14
C LEU A 139 -9.49 4.82 11.05
N PRO A 140 -8.68 5.88 11.08
CA PRO A 140 -9.17 7.25 11.04
C PRO A 140 -9.87 7.53 9.70
N GLU A 141 -10.89 8.38 9.72
CA GLU A 141 -11.75 8.69 8.57
C GLU A 141 -10.98 9.08 7.30
N GLU A 142 -9.85 9.78 7.44
CA GLU A 142 -9.03 10.28 6.33
C GLU A 142 -8.12 9.23 5.69
N SER A 143 -7.73 8.20 6.45
CA SER A 143 -6.77 7.18 5.98
C SER A 143 -7.37 5.79 5.83
N GLY A 144 -8.33 5.41 6.68
CA GLY A 144 -8.86 4.05 6.77
C GLY A 144 -7.74 3.01 6.80
N TYR A 145 -7.92 1.94 6.03
CA TYR A 145 -6.80 1.09 5.63
C TYR A 145 -5.94 1.79 4.57
N ARG A 146 -4.62 1.82 4.74
CA ARG A 146 -3.71 2.44 3.78
C ARG A 146 -2.53 1.55 3.43
N LEU A 147 -2.11 1.60 2.17
CA LEU A 147 -0.90 0.94 1.71
C LEU A 147 0.36 1.70 2.15
N TYR A 148 1.25 1.01 2.86
CA TYR A 148 2.62 1.44 3.14
C TYR A 148 3.62 0.40 2.62
N PHE A 149 4.88 0.80 2.45
CA PHE A 149 5.99 -0.11 2.20
C PHE A 149 7.02 0.00 3.32
N ASP A 150 7.47 -1.14 3.82
CA ASP A 150 8.49 -1.24 4.87
C ASP A 150 9.91 -1.06 4.31
N ALA A 151 10.15 0.07 3.66
CA ALA A 151 11.43 0.38 3.05
C ALA A 151 12.54 0.42 4.12
N PRO A 152 13.77 -0.05 3.84
CA PRO A 152 14.80 -0.28 4.86
C PRO A 152 15.20 0.92 5.73
N ASP A 153 15.10 2.13 5.21
CA ASP A 153 15.38 3.39 5.92
C ASP A 153 14.11 4.13 6.40
N GLY A 154 12.94 3.54 6.17
CA GLY A 154 11.64 4.08 6.53
C GLY A 154 11.10 5.15 5.56
N VAL A 155 11.74 5.36 4.42
CA VAL A 155 11.26 6.23 3.34
C VAL A 155 11.15 5.39 2.08
N TYR A 156 9.99 5.42 1.43
CA TYR A 156 9.90 4.90 0.07
C TYR A 156 9.95 6.05 -0.93
N GLY A 157 11.12 6.20 -1.56
CA GLY A 157 11.50 7.28 -2.43
C GLY A 157 11.00 7.17 -3.87
N ASN A 158 11.13 8.28 -4.61
CA ASN A 158 10.90 8.29 -6.06
C ASN A 158 11.92 7.39 -6.78
N SER A 159 13.18 7.43 -6.35
CA SER A 159 14.22 6.52 -6.85
C SER A 159 13.93 5.06 -6.50
N ASP A 160 13.40 4.75 -5.31
CA ASP A 160 13.02 3.37 -4.98
C ASP A 160 11.90 2.87 -5.87
N MET A 161 10.88 3.70 -6.11
CA MET A 161 9.83 3.41 -7.09
C MET A 161 10.42 3.10 -8.46
N GLN A 162 11.40 3.87 -8.92
CA GLN A 162 12.08 3.64 -10.19
C GLN A 162 12.80 2.28 -10.23
N ASN A 163 13.43 1.90 -9.12
CA ASN A 163 14.28 0.71 -9.03
C ASN A 163 13.50 -0.56 -8.68
N SER A 164 12.25 -0.45 -8.21
CA SER A 164 11.45 -1.57 -7.75
C SER A 164 10.26 -1.92 -8.66
N LEU A 165 9.77 -0.97 -9.46
CA LEU A 165 8.59 -1.16 -10.30
C LEU A 165 8.92 -1.04 -11.80
N PRO A 166 8.19 -1.75 -12.67
CA PRO A 166 8.12 -1.40 -14.09
C PRO A 166 7.48 -0.01 -14.27
N ASP A 167 7.85 0.68 -15.35
CA ASP A 167 7.47 2.08 -15.60
C ASP A 167 5.96 2.31 -15.74
N ASP A 168 5.22 1.34 -16.28
CA ASP A 168 3.75 1.35 -16.35
C ASP A 168 3.07 1.45 -14.96
N TYR A 169 3.78 1.11 -13.88
CA TYR A 169 3.27 1.17 -12.51
C TYR A 169 3.69 2.44 -11.76
N TYR A 170 4.52 3.29 -12.35
CA TYR A 170 4.92 4.54 -11.74
C TYR A 170 3.72 5.45 -11.48
N HIS A 171 3.85 6.32 -10.47
CA HIS A 171 2.91 7.39 -10.23
C HIS A 171 3.58 8.74 -10.51
N TYR A 172 2.86 9.59 -11.25
CA TYR A 172 3.29 10.93 -11.57
C TYR A 172 2.28 11.97 -11.09
N PHE A 173 2.80 13.02 -10.46
CA PHE A 173 2.08 14.27 -10.21
C PHE A 173 2.34 15.24 -11.35
N LEU A 174 1.31 15.60 -12.12
CA LEU A 174 1.43 16.61 -13.17
C LEU A 174 1.32 18.02 -12.57
N ASN A 175 2.43 18.74 -12.57
CA ASN A 175 2.42 20.15 -12.18
C ASN A 175 1.99 21.02 -13.37
N SER A 176 0.85 21.69 -13.24
CA SER A 176 0.32 22.54 -14.33
C SER A 176 1.12 23.82 -14.54
N ALA A 177 1.90 24.27 -13.54
CA ALA A 177 2.65 25.51 -13.62
C ALA A 177 3.85 25.44 -14.57
N ASP A 178 4.58 24.31 -14.53
CA ASP A 178 5.76 24.06 -15.38
C ASP A 178 5.52 22.98 -16.44
N LYS A 179 4.35 22.32 -16.41
CA LYS A 179 3.96 21.21 -17.31
C LYS A 179 4.85 19.97 -17.17
N THR A 180 5.51 19.81 -16.03
CA THR A 180 6.36 18.66 -15.74
C THR A 180 5.55 17.58 -15.02
N ALA A 181 5.72 16.33 -15.45
CA ALA A 181 5.26 15.16 -14.73
C ALA A 181 6.34 14.73 -13.74
N TYR A 182 6.13 15.02 -12.46
CA TYR A 182 7.06 14.67 -11.39
C TYR A 182 6.72 13.28 -10.85
N PRO A 183 7.69 12.35 -10.75
CA PRO A 183 7.50 11.13 -9.98
C PRO A 183 7.00 11.44 -8.58
N SER A 184 6.08 10.64 -8.06
CA SER A 184 5.64 10.75 -6.67
C SER A 184 5.28 9.38 -6.13
N ALA A 185 6.21 8.78 -5.40
CA ALA A 185 6.02 7.52 -4.69
C ALA A 185 4.81 7.58 -3.73
N LYS A 186 4.56 8.74 -3.11
CA LYS A 186 3.36 9.02 -2.31
C LYS A 186 2.06 8.62 -3.01
N GLY A 187 1.97 8.81 -4.32
CA GLY A 187 0.77 8.47 -5.10
C GLY A 187 0.50 6.98 -5.27
N LEU A 188 1.40 6.11 -4.79
CA LEU A 188 1.17 4.67 -4.64
C LEU A 188 0.46 4.33 -3.32
N SER A 189 0.53 5.20 -2.30
CA SER A 189 -0.11 4.96 -1.00
C SER A 189 -1.62 5.21 -1.08
N VAL A 190 -2.36 4.16 -1.45
CA VAL A 190 -3.84 4.18 -1.51
C VAL A 190 -4.40 4.25 -0.10
N ALA A 191 -5.22 5.26 0.18
CA ALA A 191 -5.97 5.41 1.42
C ALA A 191 -7.38 4.81 1.30
N LYS A 192 -8.01 4.55 2.44
CA LYS A 192 -9.40 4.07 2.56
C LYS A 192 -9.66 2.83 1.71
N ILE A 193 -8.69 1.91 1.69
CA ILE A 193 -8.81 0.65 0.97
C ILE A 193 -9.98 -0.14 1.56
N ILE A 194 -10.91 -0.55 0.69
CA ILE A 194 -12.05 -1.42 1.04
C ILE A 194 -11.96 -2.77 0.35
N GLN A 195 -11.20 -2.86 -0.75
CA GLN A 195 -11.10 -4.06 -1.56
C GLN A 195 -9.70 -4.21 -2.18
N ILE A 196 -9.22 -5.44 -2.24
CA ILE A 196 -8.00 -5.85 -2.94
C ILE A 196 -8.40 -6.85 -4.02
N GLU A 197 -8.18 -6.51 -5.29
CA GLU A 197 -8.47 -7.36 -6.44
C GLU A 197 -7.17 -8.01 -6.94
N ILE A 198 -7.23 -9.30 -7.26
CA ILE A 198 -6.11 -10.07 -7.79
C ILE A 198 -6.50 -10.58 -9.17
N GLN A 199 -5.63 -10.33 -10.15
CA GLN A 199 -5.80 -10.80 -11.52
C GLN A 199 -4.90 -12.01 -11.73
N MET A 200 -5.45 -13.11 -12.23
CA MET A 200 -4.66 -14.29 -12.60
C MET A 200 -3.90 -14.09 -13.90
N SER A 201 -2.83 -14.85 -14.10
CA SER A 201 -2.28 -15.08 -15.44
C SER A 201 -3.27 -15.88 -16.29
N ASP A 202 -3.02 -15.89 -17.60
CA ASP A 202 -3.53 -16.94 -18.51
C ASP A 202 -3.17 -18.35 -18.03
#